data_AF-A0A7X7WR54-F1
#
_entry.id   AF-A0A7X7WR54-F1
#
_cell.length_a   1.000
_cell.length_b   1.000
_cell.length_c   1.000
_cell.angle_alpha   90.00
_cell.angle_beta   90.00
_cell.angle_gamma   90.00
#
_symmetry.space_group_name_H-M   'P 1'
#
loop_
_entity.id
_entity.type
_entity.pdbx_description
1 polymer ?
#
loop_
_entity_poly.entity_id
_entity_poly.type
_entity_poly.pdbx_seq_one_letter_code
_entity_poly.pdbx_strand_id
1 'polypeptide(L)'
;MRRISQRLKKDLLIALGACFLVTGYWQLFSTPPEPEYLEQEVSVIGPDRIAVQGKVTRVHSETLEVAVKEKILTVKKNQVLTVNGGSIHDDETWRAIRAVAATIIGGLMIWIAVFVL
;
A
#
# COMPACT_ATOMS: atom_id res chain seq x y z
N MET A 1 -40.43 -1.95 -22.53
CA MET A 1 -39.23 -1.11 -22.30
C MET A 1 -38.71 -1.09 -20.86
N ARG A 2 -39.54 -1.05 -19.79
CA ARG A 2 -39.07 -0.96 -18.39
C ARG A 2 -38.12 -2.08 -17.92
N ARG A 3 -38.33 -3.34 -18.33
CA ARG A 3 -37.49 -4.48 -17.88
C ARG A 3 -36.06 -4.47 -18.42
N ILE A 4 -35.83 -3.92 -19.62
CA ILE A 4 -34.49 -3.84 -20.23
C ILE A 4 -33.65 -2.78 -19.48
N SER A 5 -34.27 -1.66 -19.10
CA SER A 5 -33.63 -0.62 -18.30
C SER A 5 -33.22 -1.11 -16.91
N GLN A 6 -34.01 -1.98 -16.26
CA GLN A 6 -33.66 -2.54 -14.95
C GLN A 6 -32.48 -3.51 -15.02
N ARG A 7 -32.42 -4.41 -16.02
CA ARG A 7 -31.26 -5.30 -16.19
C ARG A 7 -29.98 -4.51 -16.43
N LEU A 8 -30.01 -3.51 -17.31
CA LEU A 8 -28.86 -2.63 -17.57
C LEU A 8 -28.36 -1.92 -16.30
N LYS A 9 -29.26 -1.42 -15.44
CA LYS A 9 -28.88 -0.79 -14.16
C LYS A 9 -28.24 -1.79 -13.21
N LYS A 10 -28.77 -3.01 -13.14
CA LYS A 10 -28.23 -4.09 -12.31
C LYS A 10 -26.84 -4.50 -12.77
N ASP A 11 -26.66 -4.74 -14.06
CA ASP A 11 -25.38 -5.15 -14.65
C ASP A 11 -24.32 -4.05 -14.48
N LEU A 12 -24.69 -2.78 -14.64
CA LEU A 12 -23.80 -1.64 -14.42
C LEU A 12 -23.36 -1.53 -12.95
N LEU A 13 -24.29 -1.67 -12.00
CA LEU A 13 -23.96 -1.60 -10.58
C LEU A 13 -23.04 -2.77 -10.15
N ILE A 14 -23.27 -3.97 -10.68
CA ILE A 14 -22.44 -5.14 -10.43
C ILE A 14 -21.03 -4.92 -10.99
N ALA A 15 -20.92 -4.43 -12.23
CA ALA A 15 -19.64 -4.15 -12.86
C ALA A 15 -18.83 -3.08 -12.08
N LEU A 16 -19.51 -2.00 -11.66
CA LEU A 16 -18.88 -0.96 -10.84
C LEU A 16 -18.44 -1.51 -9.47
N GLY A 17 -19.31 -2.28 -8.80
CA GLY A 17 -18.99 -2.87 -7.50
C GLY A 17 -17.81 -3.84 -7.58
N ALA A 18 -17.76 -4.68 -8.62
CA ALA A 18 -16.62 -5.56 -8.89
C ALA A 18 -15.33 -4.76 -9.13
N CYS A 19 -15.40 -3.64 -9.85
CA CYS A 19 -14.25 -2.77 -10.09
C CYS A 19 -13.69 -2.17 -8.78
N PHE A 20 -14.56 -1.77 -7.85
CA PHE A 20 -14.17 -1.30 -6.51
C PHE A 20 -13.49 -2.39 -5.68
N LEU A 21 -13.98 -3.64 -5.74
CA LEU A 21 -13.36 -4.78 -5.05
C LEU A 21 -11.97 -5.08 -5.62
N VAL A 22 -11.82 -5.09 -6.95
CA VAL A 22 -10.52 -5.30 -7.61
C VAL A 22 -9.54 -4.19 -7.25
N THR A 23 -10.02 -2.94 -7.19
CA THR A 23 -9.17 -1.79 -6.81
C THR A 23 -8.72 -1.88 -5.34
N GLY A 24 -9.61 -2.27 -4.43
CA GLY A 24 -9.26 -2.49 -3.02
C GLY A 24 -8.24 -3.63 -2.85
N TYR A 25 -8.42 -4.74 -3.59
CA TYR A 25 -7.46 -5.83 -3.63
C TYR A 25 -6.09 -5.37 -4.15
N TRP A 26 -6.08 -4.59 -5.24
CA TRP A 26 -4.84 -4.07 -5.83
C TRP A 26 -4.10 -3.13 -4.87
N GLN A 27 -4.82 -2.27 -4.14
CA GLN A 27 -4.23 -1.42 -3.09
C GLN A 27 -3.67 -2.18 -1.89
N LEU A 28 -4.20 -3.37 -1.58
CA LEU A 28 -3.73 -4.22 -0.47
C LEU A 28 -2.55 -5.11 -0.88
N PHE A 29 -2.54 -5.63 -2.11
CA PHE A 29 -1.67 -6.75 -2.49
C PHE A 29 -0.78 -6.49 -3.70
N SER A 30 -1.05 -5.48 -4.51
CA SER A 30 -0.34 -5.22 -5.77
C SER A 30 0.56 -4.00 -5.73
N THR A 31 0.82 -3.44 -4.56
CA THR A 31 2.04 -2.66 -4.37
C THR A 31 3.14 -3.66 -4.01
N PRO A 32 4.06 -4.01 -4.93
CA PRO A 32 5.36 -4.48 -4.45
C PRO A 32 5.89 -3.44 -3.46
N PRO A 33 6.79 -3.80 -2.53
CA PRO A 33 7.60 -2.81 -1.85
C PRO A 33 8.47 -2.15 -2.93
N GLU A 34 7.88 -1.22 -3.67
CA GLU A 34 8.53 -0.37 -4.64
C GLU A 34 9.57 0.49 -3.90
N PRO A 35 10.60 0.97 -4.60
CA PRO A 35 11.87 1.43 -4.05
C PRO A 35 11.73 2.82 -3.39
N GLU A 36 10.69 3.00 -2.58
CA GLU A 36 10.35 4.24 -1.88
C GLU A 36 11.48 4.65 -0.95
N TYR A 37 12.28 3.69 -0.48
CA TYR A 37 13.47 3.98 0.32
C TYR A 37 14.56 4.74 -0.44
N LEU A 38 14.64 4.67 -1.77
CA LEU A 38 15.77 5.23 -2.53
C LEU A 38 15.81 6.76 -2.35
N GLU A 39 16.96 7.25 -1.90
CA GLU A 39 17.18 8.65 -1.51
C GLU A 39 16.45 9.15 -0.24
N GLN A 40 15.75 8.29 0.50
CA GLN A 40 15.13 8.69 1.77
C GLN A 40 16.10 8.58 2.94
N GLU A 41 15.92 9.46 3.94
CA GLU A 41 16.64 9.34 5.21
C GLU A 41 16.00 8.25 6.07
N VAL A 42 16.78 7.24 6.43
CA VAL A 42 16.33 6.13 7.26
C VAL A 42 17.14 6.06 8.55
N SER A 43 16.46 5.76 9.66
CA SER A 43 17.10 5.38 10.91
C SER A 43 17.19 3.86 10.96
N VAL A 44 18.41 3.32 11.10
CA VAL A 44 18.69 1.88 11.07
C VAL A 44 19.48 1.48 12.30
N ILE A 45 19.21 0.29 12.83
CA ILE A 45 20.00 -0.26 13.93
C ILE A 45 21.33 -0.78 13.37
N GLY A 46 22.42 -0.09 13.68
CA GLY A 46 23.77 -0.50 13.29
C GLY A 46 24.21 -1.79 14.01
N PRO A 47 25.33 -2.41 13.59
CA PRO A 47 25.87 -3.62 14.21
C PRO A 47 26.14 -3.47 15.72
N ASP A 48 26.43 -2.26 16.17
CA ASP A 48 26.64 -1.92 17.58
C ASP A 48 25.34 -1.70 18.37
N ARG A 49 24.17 -2.00 17.78
CA ARG A 49 22.82 -1.76 18.32
C ARG A 49 22.46 -0.30 18.58
N ILE A 50 23.27 0.63 18.08
CA ILE A 50 22.98 2.07 18.12
C ILE A 50 22.13 2.42 16.90
N ALA A 51 21.10 3.26 17.10
CA ALA A 51 20.31 3.80 15.99
C ALA A 51 21.15 4.83 15.23
N VAL A 52 21.27 4.64 13.92
CA VAL A 52 22.11 5.44 13.04
C VAL A 52 21.26 5.95 11.88
N GLN A 53 21.30 7.26 11.64
CA GLN A 53 20.60 7.89 10.52
C GLN A 53 21.50 7.93 9.28
N GLY A 54 20.94 7.63 8.11
CA GLY A 54 21.63 7.75 6.84
C GLY A 54 20.69 7.73 5.63
N LYS A 55 21.22 8.06 4.46
CA LYS A 55 20.45 8.13 3.21
C LYS A 55 20.55 6.81 2.47
N VAL A 56 19.44 6.23 2.04
CA VAL A 56 19.49 4.97 1.26
C VAL A 56 19.99 5.27 -0.15
N THR A 57 21.08 4.64 -0.55
CA THR A 57 21.69 4.80 -1.87
C THR A 57 21.26 3.70 -2.83
N ARG A 58 20.98 2.49 -2.32
CA ARG A 58 20.45 1.38 -3.12
C ARG A 58 19.49 0.50 -2.32
N VAL A 59 18.49 -0.01 -3.02
CA VAL A 59 17.50 -0.94 -2.49
C VAL A 59 17.65 -2.28 -3.20
N HIS A 60 17.94 -3.33 -2.44
CA HIS A 60 17.88 -4.71 -2.89
C HIS A 60 16.60 -5.37 -2.34
N SER A 61 16.31 -6.61 -2.77
CA SER A 61 15.09 -7.31 -2.41
C SER A 61 14.91 -7.46 -0.89
N GLU A 62 15.99 -7.75 -0.15
CA GLU A 62 15.97 -7.98 1.31
C GLU A 62 16.87 -7.02 2.12
N THR A 63 17.77 -6.30 1.45
CA THR A 63 18.77 -5.43 2.06
C THR A 63 18.70 -4.02 1.49
N LEU A 64 19.16 -3.04 2.27
CA LEU A 64 19.28 -1.64 1.93
C LEU A 64 20.73 -1.24 2.10
N GLU A 65 21.28 -0.50 1.14
CA GLU A 65 22.55 0.20 1.29
C GLU A 65 22.25 1.61 1.80
N VAL A 66 22.71 1.91 3.00
CA VAL A 66 22.52 3.20 3.66
C VAL A 66 23.87 3.90 3.76
N ALA A 67 23.99 5.06 3.13
CA ALA A 67 25.13 5.94 3.30
C ALA A 67 25.00 6.66 4.65
N VAL A 68 25.88 6.31 5.58
CA VAL A 68 26.01 6.95 6.89
C VAL A 68 27.38 7.64 6.93
N LYS A 69 27.39 8.98 6.91
CA LYS A 69 28.62 9.78 6.84
C LYS A 69 29.48 9.34 5.62
N GLU A 70 30.76 9.02 5.82
CA GLU A 70 31.71 8.58 4.77
C GLU A 70 31.70 7.05 4.54
N LYS A 71 30.74 6.30 5.10
CA LYS A 71 30.67 4.83 4.99
C LYS A 71 29.31 4.36 4.48
N ILE A 72 29.32 3.32 3.66
CA ILE A 72 28.11 2.64 3.18
C ILE A 72 27.88 1.41 4.06
N LEU A 73 26.70 1.32 4.66
CA LEU A 73 26.28 0.20 5.51
C LEU A 73 25.19 -0.61 4.80
N THR A 74 25.37 -1.91 4.71
CA THR A 74 24.33 -2.82 4.23
C THR A 74 23.51 -3.30 5.42
N VAL A 75 22.22 -2.98 5.45
CA VAL A 75 21.29 -3.33 6.53
C VAL A 75 20.12 -4.13 5.98
N LYS A 76 19.54 -5.02 6.79
CA LYS A 76 18.33 -5.75 6.39
C LYS A 76 17.11 -4.83 6.51
N LYS A 77 16.12 -4.98 5.63
CA LYS A 77 14.89 -4.17 5.66
C LYS A 77 14.15 -4.22 7.01
N ASN A 78 14.23 -5.35 7.72
CA ASN A 78 13.61 -5.54 9.04
C ASN A 78 14.34 -4.79 10.19
N GLN A 79 15.44 -4.11 9.92
CA GLN A 79 16.21 -3.32 10.89
C GLN A 79 16.03 -1.81 10.72
N VAL A 80 15.15 -1.38 9.81
CA VAL A 80 14.76 0.01 9.60
C VAL A 80 13.71 0.41 10.64
N LEU A 81 13.97 1.48 11.38
CA LEU A 81 13.11 1.98 12.45
C LEU A 81 12.17 3.09 11.99
N THR A 82 12.67 4.04 11.19
CA THR A 82 11.90 5.20 10.70
C THR A 82 12.42 5.67 9.34
N VAL A 83 11.53 6.27 8.55
CA VAL A 83 11.80 6.76 7.19
C VAL A 83 11.31 8.22 7.10
N ASN A 84 12.19 9.17 6.80
CA ASN A 84 11.88 10.61 6.70
C ASN A 84 11.15 11.23 7.91
N GLY A 85 11.36 10.69 9.12
CA GLY A 85 10.64 11.16 10.32
C GLY A 85 9.15 10.82 10.37
N GLY A 86 8.64 10.12 9.34
CA GLY A 86 7.34 9.46 9.33
C GLY A 86 7.47 8.00 9.74
N SER A 87 6.48 7.51 10.47
CA SER A 87 6.36 6.08 10.72
C SER A 87 5.92 5.42 9.41
N ILE A 88 6.64 4.40 8.92
CA ILE A 88 6.21 3.54 7.78
C ILE A 88 4.74 3.09 7.96
N HIS A 89 4.30 3.04 9.21
CA HIS A 89 2.94 2.71 9.61
C HIS A 89 1.87 3.70 9.11
N ASP A 90 2.15 4.98 8.92
CA ASP A 90 1.09 5.97 8.62
C ASP A 90 0.62 5.86 7.16
N ASP A 91 1.54 5.69 6.21
CA ASP A 91 1.20 5.52 4.78
C ASP A 91 0.60 4.13 4.51
N GLU A 92 1.10 3.08 5.18
CA GLU A 92 0.50 1.74 5.11
C GLU A 92 -0.91 1.71 5.72
N THR A 93 -1.11 2.40 6.85
CA THR A 93 -2.43 2.52 7.50
C THR A 93 -3.40 3.28 6.62
N TRP A 94 -2.97 4.37 6.00
CA TRP A 94 -3.83 5.15 5.12
C TRP A 94 -4.20 4.41 3.84
N ARG A 95 -3.26 3.64 3.26
CA ARG A 95 -3.51 2.74 2.13
C ARG A 95 -4.50 1.63 2.51
N ALA A 96 -4.31 1.00 3.67
CA ALA A 96 -5.22 -0.02 4.18
C ALA A 96 -6.63 0.54 4.41
N ILE A 97 -6.77 1.74 4.99
CA ILE A 97 -8.06 2.41 5.19
C ILE A 97 -8.77 2.66 3.85
N ARG A 98 -8.06 3.17 2.84
CA ARG A 98 -8.63 3.41 1.50
C ARG A 98 -9.08 2.11 0.84
N ALA A 99 -8.29 1.06 0.94
CA ALA A 99 -8.63 -0.24 0.37
C ALA A 99 -9.84 -0.87 1.04
N VAL A 100 -9.95 -0.78 2.37
CA VAL A 100 -11.12 -1.23 3.13
C VAL A 100 -12.36 -0.44 2.72
N ALA A 101 -12.27 0.88 2.63
CA ALA A 101 -13.38 1.74 2.21
C ALA A 101 -13.86 1.40 0.78
N ALA A 102 -12.94 1.23 -0.16
CA ALA A 102 -13.25 0.82 -1.54
C ALA A 102 -13.96 -0.55 -1.57
N THR A 103 -13.49 -1.50 -0.76
CA THR A 103 -14.06 -2.85 -0.68
C THR A 103 -15.49 -2.84 -0.13
N ILE A 104 -15.74 -2.07 0.93
CA ILE A 104 -17.08 -1.91 1.52
C ILE A 104 -18.05 -1.29 0.51
N ILE A 105 -17.64 -0.22 -0.18
CA ILE A 105 -18.46 0.44 -1.21
C ILE A 105 -18.80 -0.55 -2.33
N GLY A 106 -17.79 -1.27 -2.84
CA GLY A 106 -17.99 -2.27 -3.90
C GLY A 106 -18.95 -3.38 -3.50
N GLY A 107 -18.82 -3.90 -2.27
CA GLY A 107 -19.73 -4.90 -1.71
C GLY A 107 -21.16 -4.40 -1.56
N LEU A 108 -21.34 -3.16 -1.08
CA LEU A 108 -22.67 -2.54 -0.94
C LEU A 108 -23.36 -2.37 -2.29
N MET A 109 -22.62 -1.96 -3.33
CA MET A 109 -23.16 -1.84 -4.69
C MET A 109 -23.65 -3.19 -5.22
N ILE A 110 -22.86 -4.26 -5.09
CA ILE A 110 -23.27 -5.60 -5.53
C ILE A 110 -24.50 -6.05 -4.74
N TRP A 111 -24.55 -5.81 -3.43
CA TRP A 111 -25.69 -6.17 -2.60
C TRP A 111 -26.98 -5.48 -3.05
N ILE A 112 -26.94 -4.17 -3.30
CA ILE A 112 -28.09 -3.42 -3.83
C ILE A 112 -28.52 -3.97 -5.19
N ALA A 113 -27.55 -4.28 -6.07
CA ALA A 113 -27.84 -4.81 -7.39
C ALA A 113 -28.53 -6.18 -7.33
N VAL A 114 -28.12 -7.05 -6.40
CA VAL A 114 -28.64 -8.42 -6.30
C VAL A 114 -30.01 -8.46 -5.60
N PHE A 115 -30.15 -7.75 -4.47
CA PHE A 115 -31.28 -7.91 -3.57
C PHE A 115 -32.36 -6.82 -3.66
N VAL A 116 -32.02 -5.63 -4.19
CA VAL A 116 -32.95 -4.49 -4.24
C VAL A 116 -33.46 -4.22 -5.67
N LEU A 117 -32.61 -4.44 -6.69
CA LEU A 117 -32.91 -4.19 -8.11
C LEU A 117 -33.23 -5.46 -8.91
#